data_AF-A0A838BPK0-F1
#
_entry.id   AF-A0A838BPK0-F1
#
_cell.length_a   1.000
_cell.length_b   1.000
_cell.length_c   1.000
_cell.angle_alpha   90.00
_cell.angle_beta   90.00
_cell.angle_gamma   90.00
#
_symmetry.space_group_name_H-M   'P 1'
#
loop_
_entity.id
_entity.type
_entity.pdbx_description
1 polymer ?
#
loop_
_entity_poly.entity_id
_entity_poly.type
_entity_poly.pdbx_seq_one_letter_code
_entity_poly.pdbx_strand_id
1 'polypeptide(L)'
;MSGHLWQAKHPYYMTEGNYYARDCHTEFKSWAEFLSEWGDSGLDYNYVVRWDWREGSDWDLGEYSGDDYYRHARFLVQFVGQRKALLLSAEVHVCRADEAAIKEWLQPRFEYAMTMWAPFLPSPIAAGRMK
;
A
#
# COMPACT_ATOMS: atom_id res chain seq x y z
N MET A 1 -7.18 12.70 -6.20
CA MET A 1 -8.47 12.01 -5.98
C MET A 1 -8.70 11.95 -4.48
N SER A 2 -9.84 12.43 -3.99
CA SER A 2 -10.09 12.72 -2.57
C SER A 2 -11.02 11.66 -1.97
N GLY A 3 -10.56 10.41 -1.87
CA GLY A 3 -11.29 9.30 -1.25
C GLY A 3 -10.52 8.72 -0.06
N HIS A 4 -11.23 7.97 0.78
CA HIS A 4 -10.56 7.24 1.85
C HIS A 4 -9.89 5.96 1.33
N LEU A 5 -8.77 5.54 1.92
CA LEU A 5 -8.03 4.34 1.48
C LEU A 5 -8.90 3.08 1.54
N TRP A 6 -9.76 2.93 2.56
CA TRP A 6 -10.70 1.81 2.71
C TRP A 6 -11.79 1.75 1.64
N GLN A 7 -11.97 2.81 0.86
CA GLN A 7 -12.91 2.83 -0.27
C GLN A 7 -12.27 2.39 -1.57
N ALA A 8 -10.93 2.31 -1.64
CA ALA A 8 -10.23 1.91 -2.84
C ALA A 8 -10.50 0.44 -3.18
N LYS A 9 -10.83 0.17 -4.45
CA LYS A 9 -10.99 -1.18 -4.98
C LYS A 9 -10.02 -1.36 -6.14
N HIS A 10 -9.05 -2.27 -5.97
CA HIS A 10 -8.11 -2.61 -7.02
C HIS A 10 -8.69 -3.72 -7.93
N PRO A 11 -8.42 -3.68 -9.25
CA PRO A 11 -9.11 -4.52 -10.24
C PRO A 11 -8.73 -6.02 -10.24
N TYR A 12 -7.68 -6.39 -9.51
CA TYR A 12 -7.23 -7.79 -9.38
C TYR A 12 -6.95 -8.09 -7.91
N TYR A 13 -6.54 -9.28 -7.51
CA TYR A 13 -6.00 -9.55 -6.16
C TYR A 13 -4.55 -10.01 -6.29
N MET A 14 -3.75 -9.91 -5.24
CA MET A 14 -2.40 -10.47 -5.22
C MET A 14 -2.20 -11.22 -3.91
N THR A 15 -1.70 -12.46 -4.01
CA THR A 15 -1.45 -13.33 -2.86
C THR A 15 -0.33 -12.76 -2.00
N GLU A 16 -0.42 -12.93 -0.69
CA GLU A 16 0.65 -12.60 0.26
C GLU A 16 1.89 -13.48 0.06
N GLY A 17 3.07 -12.89 0.27
CA GLY A 17 4.35 -13.59 0.21
C GLY A 17 4.79 -13.97 -1.19
N ASN A 18 5.38 -15.16 -1.30
CA ASN A 18 6.01 -15.66 -2.52
C ASN A 18 5.77 -17.16 -2.65
N TYR A 19 5.27 -17.62 -3.78
CA TYR A 19 5.00 -19.05 -4.00
C TYR A 19 6.27 -19.91 -3.96
N TYR A 20 7.42 -19.36 -4.37
CA TYR A 20 8.68 -20.09 -4.51
C TYR A 20 9.68 -19.83 -3.37
N ALA A 21 9.33 -19.00 -2.39
CA ALA A 21 10.21 -18.66 -1.27
C ALA A 21 9.42 -18.60 0.04
N ARG A 22 10.07 -19.02 1.13
CA ARG A 22 9.52 -18.89 2.49
C ARG A 22 9.84 -17.51 3.06
N ASP A 23 9.19 -17.17 4.17
CA ASP A 23 9.48 -15.98 4.97
C ASP A 23 9.41 -14.66 4.18
N CYS A 24 8.52 -14.62 3.18
CA CYS A 24 8.27 -13.44 2.34
C CYS A 24 7.01 -12.67 2.75
N HIS A 25 6.38 -13.07 3.86
CA HIS A 25 5.25 -12.37 4.46
C HIS A 25 5.57 -12.00 5.90
N THR A 26 5.21 -10.80 6.33
CA THR A 26 5.45 -10.32 7.68
C THR A 26 4.20 -9.61 8.21
N GLU A 27 3.85 -9.90 9.46
CA GLU A 27 2.72 -9.28 10.16
C GLU A 27 3.23 -8.27 11.18
N PHE A 28 2.58 -7.11 11.26
CA PHE A 28 2.88 -6.03 12.20
C PHE A 28 1.65 -5.66 13.02
N LYS A 29 1.81 -5.47 14.33
CA LYS A 29 0.71 -5.17 15.25
C LYS A 29 0.28 -3.71 15.22
N SER A 30 1.06 -2.84 14.58
CA SER A 30 0.74 -1.43 14.41
C SER A 30 1.48 -0.81 13.24
N TRP A 31 0.96 0.33 12.76
CA TRP A 31 1.64 1.15 11.76
C TRP A 31 3.02 1.63 12.24
N ALA A 32 3.17 1.95 13.53
CA ALA A 32 4.44 2.36 14.10
C ALA A 32 5.51 1.25 14.06
N GLU A 33 5.11 -0.01 14.34
CA GLU A 33 6.00 -1.17 14.25
C GLU A 33 6.47 -1.38 12.81
N PHE A 34 5.54 -1.32 11.84
CA PHE A 34 5.87 -1.39 10.43
C PHE A 34 6.87 -0.30 10.02
N LEU A 35 6.66 0.96 10.43
CA LEU A 35 7.59 2.06 10.12
C LEU A 35 8.95 1.88 10.79
N SER A 36 9.02 1.29 11.97
CA SER A 36 10.31 1.06 12.64
C SER A 36 11.23 0.11 11.87
N GLU A 37 10.64 -0.79 11.07
CA GLU A 37 11.39 -1.77 10.27
C GLU A 37 11.51 -1.35 8.79
N TRP A 38 10.44 -0.77 8.22
CA TRP A 38 10.34 -0.48 6.78
C TRP A 38 10.31 1.02 6.43
N GLY A 39 10.20 1.91 7.42
CA GLY A 39 10.04 3.35 7.23
C GLY A 39 11.18 4.00 6.47
N ASP A 40 12.42 3.64 6.83
CA ASP A 40 13.66 4.16 6.21
C ASP A 40 14.11 3.35 4.98
N SER A 41 13.33 2.36 4.56
CA SER A 41 13.70 1.58 3.39
C SER A 41 13.60 2.43 2.11
N GLY A 42 14.69 2.44 1.33
CA GLY A 42 14.78 3.21 0.09
C GLY A 42 13.68 2.84 -0.91
N LEU A 43 13.18 3.84 -1.63
CA LEU A 43 12.12 3.66 -2.63
C LEU A 43 12.51 2.66 -3.74
N ASP A 44 13.81 2.49 -4.00
CA ASP A 44 14.40 1.59 -4.99
C ASP A 44 14.63 0.16 -4.47
N TYR A 45 14.64 -0.04 -3.15
CA TYR A 45 14.86 -1.36 -2.55
C TYR A 45 13.58 -2.18 -2.46
N ASN A 46 12.44 -1.51 -2.21
CA ASN A 46 11.16 -2.15 -1.92
C ASN A 46 10.04 -1.53 -2.74
N TYR A 47 9.99 -1.90 -4.03
CA TYR A 47 9.02 -1.33 -4.97
C TYR A 47 7.60 -1.73 -4.59
N VAL A 48 6.82 -0.79 -4.05
CA VAL A 48 5.41 -1.03 -3.72
C VAL A 48 4.61 -1.15 -5.02
N VAL A 49 4.13 -2.35 -5.29
CA VAL A 49 3.30 -2.64 -6.47
C VAL A 49 1.82 -2.51 -6.18
N ARG A 50 1.44 -2.67 -4.91
CA ARG A 50 0.06 -2.70 -4.49
C ARG A 50 -0.07 -2.53 -2.99
N TRP A 51 -1.21 -2.00 -2.59
CA TRP A 51 -1.70 -2.01 -1.23
C TRP A 51 -3.19 -2.36 -1.23
N ASP A 52 -3.71 -2.80 -0.09
CA ASP A 52 -5.14 -2.97 0.14
C ASP A 52 -5.46 -2.55 1.58
N TRP A 53 -6.60 -1.90 1.77
CA TRP A 53 -7.18 -1.69 3.10
C TRP A 53 -8.36 -2.63 3.26
N ARG A 54 -8.25 -3.57 4.19
CA ARG A 54 -9.23 -4.61 4.47
C ARG A 54 -9.91 -4.33 5.80
N GLU A 55 -11.23 -4.28 5.80
CA GLU A 55 -12.06 -4.14 7.00
C GLU A 55 -13.39 -4.90 6.80
N GLY A 56 -14.05 -5.25 7.91
CA GLY A 56 -15.34 -5.93 7.92
C GLY A 56 -15.28 -7.44 7.67
N SER A 57 -16.46 -8.05 7.67
CA SER A 57 -16.64 -9.51 7.63
C SER A 57 -16.13 -10.20 6.37
N ASP A 58 -16.05 -9.47 5.25
CA ASP A 58 -15.53 -10.01 3.97
C ASP A 58 -14.07 -10.49 4.08
N TRP A 59 -13.36 -10.04 5.11
CA TRP A 59 -11.96 -10.36 5.38
C TRP A 59 -11.74 -11.06 6.72
N ASP A 60 -12.78 -11.58 7.35
CA ASP A 60 -12.74 -12.16 8.71
C ASP A 60 -12.20 -11.16 9.76
N LEU A 61 -12.48 -9.86 9.57
CA LEU A 61 -12.05 -8.77 10.45
C LEU A 61 -13.24 -8.15 11.20
N GLY A 62 -12.92 -7.32 12.19
CA GLY A 62 -13.92 -6.58 12.95
C GLY A 62 -14.62 -5.52 12.10
N GLU A 63 -15.92 -5.35 12.30
CA GLU A 63 -16.68 -4.25 11.74
C GLU A 63 -16.27 -2.91 12.35
N TYR A 64 -16.39 -1.84 11.55
CA TYR A 64 -16.15 -0.49 12.05
C TYR A 64 -17.23 -0.09 13.07
N SER A 65 -16.80 0.15 14.32
CA SER A 65 -17.69 0.48 15.42
C SER A 65 -18.05 1.96 15.54
N GLY A 66 -17.47 2.83 14.70
CA GLY A 66 -17.54 4.29 14.86
C GLY A 66 -16.35 4.90 15.62
N ASP A 67 -15.38 4.08 16.07
CA ASP A 67 -14.14 4.53 16.71
C ASP A 67 -12.95 4.44 15.75
N ASP A 68 -12.48 5.60 15.28
CA ASP A 68 -11.34 5.70 14.35
C ASP A 68 -10.01 5.22 14.94
N TYR A 69 -9.90 5.07 16.27
CA TYR A 69 -8.69 4.62 16.95
C TYR A 69 -8.67 3.12 17.23
N TYR A 70 -9.81 2.44 17.07
CA TYR A 70 -9.90 1.00 17.24
C TYR A 70 -9.31 0.24 16.04
N ARG A 71 -8.30 -0.60 16.28
CA ARG A 71 -7.61 -1.40 15.24
C ARG A 71 -8.43 -2.58 14.78
N HIS A 72 -9.43 -2.31 13.95
CA HIS A 72 -10.30 -3.32 13.34
C HIS A 72 -9.85 -3.76 11.95
N ALA A 73 -8.98 -2.99 11.29
CA ALA A 73 -8.61 -3.19 9.90
C ALA A 73 -7.22 -3.81 9.73
N ARG A 74 -6.93 -4.24 8.51
CA ARG A 74 -5.61 -4.66 8.04
C ARG A 74 -5.22 -3.83 6.82
N PHE A 75 -4.02 -3.29 6.85
CA PHE A 75 -3.38 -2.67 5.71
C PHE A 75 -2.36 -3.64 5.14
N LEU A 76 -2.63 -4.14 3.95
CA LEU A 76 -1.72 -5.03 3.23
C LEU A 76 -0.88 -4.19 2.27
N VAL A 77 0.43 -4.41 2.27
CA VAL A 77 1.34 -3.83 1.28
C VAL A 77 2.12 -4.94 0.60
N GLN A 78 2.27 -4.84 -0.72
CA GLN A 78 3.01 -5.79 -1.52
C GLN A 78 4.16 -5.11 -2.24
N PHE A 79 5.31 -5.75 -2.15
CA PHE A 79 6.58 -5.24 -2.64
C PHE A 79 7.20 -6.19 -3.65
N VAL A 80 7.93 -5.62 -4.59
CA VAL A 80 8.90 -6.35 -5.41
C VAL A 80 10.30 -5.92 -4.98
N GLY A 81 11.05 -6.85 -4.38
CA GLY A 81 12.48 -6.74 -4.14
C GLY A 81 13.23 -6.86 -5.46
N GLN A 82 13.36 -5.75 -6.18
CA GLN A 82 13.77 -5.71 -7.60
C GLN A 82 15.11 -6.40 -7.87
N ARG A 83 16.12 -6.22 -7.00
CA ARG A 83 17.46 -6.79 -7.20
C ARG A 83 17.52 -8.32 -7.03
N LYS A 84 16.49 -8.93 -6.44
CA LYS A 84 16.42 -10.37 -6.18
C LYS A 84 15.18 -11.03 -6.80
N ALA A 85 14.37 -10.27 -7.54
CA ALA A 85 13.08 -10.71 -8.05
C ALA A 85 12.19 -11.38 -6.97
N LEU A 86 12.22 -10.84 -5.75
CA LEU A 86 11.44 -11.36 -4.63
C LEU A 86 10.09 -10.65 -4.55
N LEU A 87 9.00 -11.40 -4.53
CA LEU A 87 7.71 -10.90 -4.06
C LEU A 87 7.70 -10.94 -2.53
N LEU A 88 7.31 -9.83 -1.91
CA LEU A 88 7.20 -9.70 -0.46
C LEU A 88 5.84 -9.07 -0.13
N SER A 89 5.31 -9.35 1.05
CA SER A 89 4.16 -8.60 1.56
C SER A 89 4.25 -8.36 3.06
N ALA A 90 3.66 -7.25 3.50
CA ALA A 90 3.47 -6.92 4.90
C ALA A 90 1.98 -6.73 5.17
N GLU A 91 1.46 -7.40 6.20
CA GLU A 91 0.14 -7.12 6.75
C GLU A 91 0.30 -6.32 8.05
N VAL A 92 -0.42 -5.20 8.17
CA VAL A 92 -0.32 -4.30 9.31
C VAL A 92 -1.68 -4.10 9.94
N HIS A 93 -1.77 -4.29 11.26
CA HIS A 93 -2.97 -3.95 12.02
C HIS A 93 -3.13 -2.43 12.09
N VAL A 94 -4.22 -1.90 11.53
CA VAL A 94 -4.46 -0.45 11.43
C VAL A 94 -5.83 -0.05 11.96
N CYS A 95 -5.96 1.22 12.31
CA CYS A 95 -7.23 1.90 12.54
C CYS A 95 -7.36 3.08 11.56
N ARG A 96 -8.56 3.66 11.43
CA ARG A 96 -8.79 4.76 10.47
C ARG A 96 -7.98 6.01 10.78
N ALA A 97 -7.60 6.24 12.04
CA ALA A 97 -6.69 7.31 12.42
C ALA A 97 -5.28 7.17 11.81
N ASP A 98 -4.85 5.96 11.43
CA ASP A 98 -3.54 5.76 10.76
C ASP A 98 -3.55 6.22 9.29
N GLU A 99 -4.72 6.47 8.69
CA GLU A 99 -4.87 6.74 7.25
C GLU A 99 -4.00 7.88 6.75
N ALA A 100 -3.91 8.98 7.51
CA ALA A 100 -3.12 10.15 7.12
C ALA A 100 -1.64 9.81 6.99
N ALA A 101 -1.09 9.07 7.97
CA ALA A 101 0.30 8.63 7.96
C ALA A 101 0.57 7.59 6.84
N ILE A 102 -0.40 6.71 6.56
CA ILE A 102 -0.30 5.75 5.46
C ILE A 102 -0.30 6.47 4.10
N LYS A 103 -1.15 7.48 3.92
CA LYS A 103 -1.16 8.32 2.72
C LYS A 103 0.17 9.03 2.52
N GLU A 104 0.72 9.62 3.58
CA GLU A 104 2.03 10.28 3.56
C GLU A 104 3.14 9.31 3.14
N TRP A 105 3.09 8.07 3.64
CA TRP A 105 4.05 7.03 3.28
C TRP A 105 3.89 6.49 1.84
N LEU A 106 2.65 6.34 1.36
CA LEU A 106 2.33 5.87 0.01
C LEU A 106 2.66 6.89 -1.08
N GLN A 107 2.50 8.18 -0.81
CA GLN A 107 2.64 9.24 -1.80
C GLN A 107 4.00 9.22 -2.54
N PRO A 108 5.17 9.25 -1.87
CA PRO A 108 6.46 9.21 -2.57
C PRO A 108 6.69 7.89 -3.31
N ARG A 109 6.07 6.78 -2.87
CA ARG A 109 6.16 5.46 -3.54
C ARG A 109 5.34 5.43 -4.82
N PHE A 110 4.15 6.05 -4.80
CA PHE A 110 3.34 6.27 -5.99
C PHE A 110 4.08 7.16 -6.99
N GLU A 111 4.64 8.28 -6.56
CA GLU A 111 5.42 9.18 -7.42
C GLU A 111 6.59 8.44 -8.07
N TYR A 112 7.34 7.66 -7.29
CA TYR A 112 8.41 6.82 -7.82
C TYR A 112 7.90 5.79 -8.84
N ALA A 113 6.80 5.08 -8.55
CA ALA A 113 6.19 4.14 -9.48
C ALA A 113 5.78 4.78 -10.82
N MET A 114 5.27 6.02 -10.78
CA MET A 114 4.90 6.75 -11.98
C MET A 114 6.12 7.12 -12.84
N THR A 115 7.32 7.27 -12.26
CA THR A 115 8.53 7.57 -13.04
C THR A 115 8.87 6.48 -14.06
N MET A 116 8.62 5.20 -13.74
CA MET A 116 8.84 4.07 -14.64
C MET A 116 7.98 4.16 -15.91
N TRP A 117 6.80 4.77 -15.81
CA TRP A 117 5.83 4.89 -16.89
C TRP A 117 5.78 6.31 -17.47
N ALA A 118 6.72 7.18 -17.08
CA ALA A 118 6.77 8.58 -17.49
C ALA A 118 6.66 8.79 -19.01
N PRO A 119 7.25 7.96 -19.89
CA PRO A 119 7.11 8.12 -21.34
C PRO A 119 5.67 7.98 -21.87
N PHE A 120 4.77 7.36 -21.11
CA PHE A 120 3.36 7.19 -21.48
C PHE A 120 2.45 8.24 -20.81
N LEU A 121 2.99 9.06 -19.91
CA LEU A 121 2.22 10.13 -19.30
C LEU A 121 2.01 11.26 -20.29
N PRO A 122 0.80 11.86 -20.31
CA PRO A 122 0.54 13.00 -21.17
C PRO A 122 1.55 14.10 -20.87
N SER A 123 2.21 14.61 -21.91
CA SER A 123 3.07 15.78 -21.78
C SER A 123 2.24 16.94 -21.20
N PRO A 124 2.76 17.71 -20.23
CA PRO A 124 2.05 18.86 -19.65
C PRO A 124 1.55 19.88 -20.70
N ILE A 125 2.18 19.90 -21.88
CA ILE A 125 1.84 20.81 -23.00
C ILE A 125 0.54 20.41 -23.72
N ALA A 126 0.11 19.15 -23.65
CA ALA A 126 -1.05 18.65 -24.39
C ALA A 126 -2.42 18.95 -23.72
N ALA A 127 -2.44 19.27 -22.43
CA ALA A 127 -3.69 19.52 -21.69
C ALA A 127 -4.32 20.91 -21.92
N GLY A 128 -3.66 21.79 -22.69
CA GLY A 128 -4.06 23.18 -22.90
C GLY A 128 -4.77 23.50 -24.23
N ARG A 129 -5.18 22.51 -25.02
CA ARG A 129 -5.95 22.75 -26.25
C ARG A 129 -7.18 21.86 -26.34
N MET A 130 -8.19 22.15 -25.52
CA MET A 130 -9.57 21.98 -25.95
C MET A 130 -10.18 23.38 -26.04
N LYS A 131 -10.49 23.80 -27.27
CA LYS A 131 -11.33 24.97 -27.55
C LYS A 131 -12.80 24.60 -27.35
#